data_AF-A0A1G8ZLR3-F1
#
_entry.id   AF-A0A1G8ZLR3-F1
#
_cell.length_a   1.000
_cell.length_b   1.000
_cell.length_c   1.000
_cell.angle_alpha   90.00
_cell.angle_beta   90.00
_cell.angle_gamma   90.00
#
_symmetry.space_group_name_H-M   'P 1'
#
loop_
_entity.id
_entity.type
_entity.pdbx_description
1 polymer ?
#
loop_
_entity_poly.entity_id
_entity_poly.type
_entity_poly.pdbx_seq_one_letter_code
_entity_poly.pdbx_strand_id
1 'polypeptide(L)' 'GTKYGHWVNDDLPPSPDEWFVNAAPCQRSWWPLWDEWVTQFDEGRVPARDPGSGGLPIIETAPGSYVRVRSMAL' A
#
# COMPACT_ATOMS: atom_id res chain seq x y z
N GLY A 1 -5.83 3.86 -15.33
CA GLY A 1 -5.41 4.50 -14.07
C GLY A 1 -3.91 4.70 -14.02
N THR A 2 -3.33 5.38 -15.00
CA THR A 2 -1.90 5.72 -15.04
C THR A 2 -1.79 7.23 -15.05
N LYS A 3 -2.07 7.83 -13.89
CA LYS A 3 -1.84 9.26 -13.68
C LYS A 3 -0.54 9.37 -12.89
N TYR A 4 0.43 10.11 -13.43
CA TYR A 4 1.79 10.27 -12.89
C TYR A 4 2.68 9.01 -12.98
N GLY A 5 3.97 9.22 -12.75
CA GLY A 5 4.99 8.18 -12.64
C GLY A 5 5.64 8.16 -11.25
N HIS A 6 6.58 7.26 -11.05
CA HIS A 6 7.45 7.18 -9.86
C HIS A 6 8.91 7.06 -10.30
N TRP A 7 9.84 7.06 -9.34
CA TRP A 7 11.28 6.87 -9.56
C TRP A 7 11.76 5.65 -8.80
N VAL A 8 12.70 4.91 -9.38
CA VAL A 8 13.30 3.72 -8.79
C VAL A 8 14.83 3.82 -8.81
N ASN A 9 15.46 3.40 -7.73
CA ASN A 9 16.91 3.26 -7.62
C ASN A 9 17.19 2.24 -6.51
N ASP A 10 17.94 1.19 -6.82
CA ASP A 10 18.31 0.12 -5.88
C ASP A 10 19.47 0.53 -4.97
N ASP A 11 20.25 1.55 -5.35
CA ASP A 11 21.33 2.09 -4.54
C ASP A 11 20.78 2.97 -3.40
N LEU A 12 21.43 2.93 -2.24
CA LEU A 12 21.04 3.69 -1.04
C LEU A 12 22.18 4.64 -0.61
N PRO A 13 22.50 5.68 -1.39
CA PRO A 13 23.52 6.65 -1.02
C PRO A 13 23.09 7.48 0.21
N PRO A 14 24.03 8.13 0.92
CA PRO A 14 23.70 8.96 2.09
C PRO A 14 22.84 10.19 1.77
N SER A 15 22.84 10.66 0.53
CA SER A 15 22.12 11.87 0.10
C SER A 15 20.86 11.54 -0.71
N PRO A 16 19.70 12.12 -0.37
CA PRO A 16 18.49 12.01 -1.20
C PRO A 16 18.66 12.55 -2.63
N ASP A 17 19.44 13.63 -2.79
CA ASP A 17 19.72 14.22 -4.10
C ASP A 17 20.55 13.26 -4.96
N GLU A 18 21.51 12.56 -4.35
CA GLU A 18 22.32 11.55 -5.02
C GLU A 18 21.49 10.32 -5.41
N TRP A 19 20.55 9.91 -4.55
CA TRP A 19 19.58 8.87 -4.88
C TRP A 19 18.74 9.27 -6.10
N PHE A 20 18.22 10.50 -6.12
CA PHE A 20 17.32 10.98 -7.16
C PHE A 20 18.00 11.20 -8.51
N VAL A 21 19.22 11.74 -8.53
CA VAL A 21 20.00 11.95 -9.77
C VAL A 21 20.23 10.65 -10.53
N ASN A 22 20.40 9.55 -9.80
CA ASN A 22 20.65 8.23 -10.38
C ASN A 22 19.37 7.39 -10.57
N ALA A 23 18.19 7.89 -10.19
CA ALA A 23 16.95 7.14 -10.25
C ALA A 23 16.33 7.10 -11.66
N ALA A 24 15.80 5.94 -12.03
CA ALA A 24 15.10 5.75 -13.29
C ALA A 24 13.62 6.16 -13.18
N PRO A 25 13.07 6.96 -14.13
CA PRO A 25 11.66 7.31 -14.13
C PRO A 25 10.79 6.17 -14.68
N CYS A 26 9.70 5.85 -13.98
CA CYS A 26 8.70 4.86 -14.37
C CYS A 26 7.33 5.52 -14.57
N GLN A 27 6.84 5.59 -15.82
CA GLN A 27 5.56 6.22 -16.18
C GLN A 27 4.33 5.35 -15.87
N ARG A 28 4.27 4.82 -14.64
CA ARG A 28 3.15 4.04 -14.11
C ARG A 28 3.03 4.28 -12.60
N SER A 29 1.89 3.90 -12.02
CA SER A 29 1.75 3.85 -10.55
C SER A 29 2.86 2.96 -9.95
N TRP A 30 3.32 3.30 -8.75
CA TRP A 30 4.25 2.47 -7.98
C TRP A 30 3.58 1.23 -7.38
N TRP A 31 2.24 1.17 -7.34
CA TRP A 31 1.49 0.04 -6.75
C TRP A 31 1.92 -1.34 -7.28
N PRO A 32 2.12 -1.55 -8.58
CA PRO A 32 2.55 -2.84 -9.10
C PRO A 32 3.97 -3.23 -8.68
N LEU A 33 4.88 -2.25 -8.54
CA LEU A 33 6.24 -2.51 -8.04
C LEU A 33 6.18 -2.95 -6.56
N TRP A 34 5.35 -2.27 -5.78
CA TRP A 34 5.14 -2.63 -4.39
C TRP A 34 4.48 -4.00 -4.22
N ASP A 35 3.49 -4.34 -5.07
CA ASP A 35 2.86 -5.67 -5.10
C ASP A 35 3.89 -6.78 -5.41
N GLU A 36 4.76 -6.56 -6.40
CA GLU A 36 5.86 -7.48 -6.72
C GLU A 36 6.85 -7.65 -5.56
N TRP A 37 7.18 -6.57 -4.85
CA TRP A 37 8.06 -6.63 -3.69
C TRP A 37 7.41 -7.35 -2.50
N VAL A 38 6.18 -7.00 -2.13
CA VAL A 38 5.53 -7.53 -0.92
C VAL A 38 5.14 -9.00 -1.07
N THR A 39 4.80 -9.44 -2.29
CA THR A 39 4.40 -10.83 -2.56
C THR A 39 5.56 -11.82 -2.43
N GLN A 40 6.82 -11.37 -2.46
CA GLN A 40 7.99 -12.22 -2.18
C GLN A 40 8.04 -12.70 -0.73
N PHE A 41 7.30 -12.04 0.16
CA PHE A 41 7.22 -12.38 1.58
C PHE A 41 5.94 -13.15 1.94
N ASP A 42 5.13 -13.55 0.95
CA ASP A 42 3.91 -14.34 1.16
C ASP A 42 4.24 -15.85 1.25
N GLU A 43 3.50 -16.57 2.09
CA GLU A 43 3.60 -18.04 2.23
C GLU A 43 2.84 -18.79 1.12
N GLY A 44 2.08 -18.07 0.29
CA GLY A 44 1.41 -18.58 -0.89
C GLY A 44 -0.10 -18.38 -0.87
N ARG A 45 -0.75 -18.74 -1.97
CA ARG A 45 -2.20 -18.51 -2.15
C ARG A 45 -3.03 -19.54 -1.39
N VAL A 46 -4.00 -19.04 -0.63
CA VAL A 46 -5.02 -19.85 0.08
C VAL A 46 -6.43 -19.45 -0.38
N PRO A 47 -7.45 -20.30 -0.17
CA PRO A 47 -8.84 -19.91 -0.41
C PRO A 47 -9.21 -18.63 0.34
N ALA A 48 -10.06 -17.80 -0.27
CA ALA A 48 -10.55 -16.58 0.36
C ALA A 48 -11.29 -16.90 1.67
N ARG A 49 -11.07 -16.08 2.70
CA ARG A 49 -11.74 -16.23 4.01
C ARG A 49 -13.04 -15.42 4.02
N ASP A 50 -14.10 -16.01 4.57
CA ASP A 50 -15.35 -15.31 4.80
C ASP A 50 -15.25 -14.45 6.07
N PRO A 51 -15.49 -13.12 6.01
CA PRO A 51 -15.54 -12.28 7.20
C PRO A 51 -16.53 -12.83 8.22
N GLY A 52 -16.11 -12.93 9.49
CA GLY A 52 -16.94 -13.47 10.56
C GLY A 52 -16.94 -14.99 10.72
N SER A 53 -16.29 -15.75 9.83
CA SER A 53 -16.22 -17.23 9.94
C SER A 53 -15.31 -17.75 11.06
N GLY A 54 -14.47 -16.89 11.63
CA GLY A 54 -13.60 -17.21 12.77
C GLY A 54 -14.23 -16.89 14.13
N GLY A 55 -13.40 -16.73 15.16
CA GLY A 55 -13.86 -16.39 16.52
C GLY A 55 -14.27 -14.92 16.72
N LEU A 56 -14.25 -14.10 15.67
CA LEU A 56 -14.54 -12.67 15.74
C LEU A 56 -15.83 -12.36 14.96
N PRO A 57 -16.90 -11.89 15.63
CA PRO A 57 -18.15 -11.55 14.96
C PRO A 57 -18.00 -10.26 14.13
N ILE A 58 -18.82 -10.13 13.09
CA ILE A 58 -18.95 -8.88 12.34
C ILE A 58 -19.62 -7.83 13.24
N ILE A 59 -18.99 -6.67 13.40
CA ILE A 59 -19.50 -5.57 14.24
C ILE A 59 -20.37 -4.62 13.42
N GLU A 60 -19.86 -4.17 12.27
CA GLU A 60 -20.56 -3.29 11.32
C GLU A 60 -19.97 -3.42 9.91
N THR A 61 -20.66 -2.89 8.90
CA THR A 61 -20.12 -2.82 7.54
C THR A 61 -19.01 -1.77 7.43
N ALA A 62 -17.99 -2.03 6.61
CA ALA A 62 -17.01 -1.02 6.20
C ALA A 62 -17.72 0.23 5.61
N PRO A 63 -17.21 1.46 5.83
CA PRO A 63 -15.89 1.78 6.37
C PRO A 63 -15.84 1.96 7.91
N GLY A 64 -16.90 1.57 8.62
CA GLY A 64 -16.96 1.66 10.07
C GLY A 64 -17.39 3.04 10.59
N SER A 65 -17.74 3.09 11.87
CA SER A 65 -18.22 4.27 12.59
C SER A 65 -17.09 5.26 12.88
N TYR A 66 -15.87 4.77 13.13
CA TYR A 66 -14.75 5.61 13.57
C TYR A 66 -14.31 6.62 12.49
N VAL A 67 -14.24 6.22 11.22
CA VAL A 67 -13.92 7.14 10.12
C VAL A 67 -14.98 8.22 9.89
N ARG A 68 -16.21 8.01 10.42
CA ARG A 68 -17.34 8.94 10.28
C ARG A 68 -17.38 9.99 11.39
N VAL A 69 -16.50 9.88 12.39
CA VAL A 69 -16.39 10.88 13.47
C VAL A 69 -15.92 12.21 12.89
N ARG A 70 -16.60 13.29 13.27
CA ARG A 70 -16.21 14.66 12.91
C ARG A 70 -15.43 15.30 14.04
N SER A 71 -14.44 16.13 13.71
CA SER A 71 -13.77 16.98 14.70
C SER A 71 -14.80 17.92 15.34
N MET A 72 -14.77 18.03 16.67
CA MET A 72 -15.53 19.08 17.36
C MET A 72 -14.95 20.45 16.97
N ALA A 73 -15.78 21.30 16.37
CA ALA A 73 -15.48 22.73 16.30
C ALA A 73 -15.75 23.32 17.68
N LEU A 74 -14.74 23.97 18.28
CA LEU A 74 -14.92 24.86 19.43
C LEU A 74 -15.49 26.20 18.96
#